data_AF-A0A7V2DFC8-F1
#
_entry.id   AF-A0A7V2DFC8-F1
#
_cell.length_a   1.000
_cell.length_b   1.000
_cell.length_c   1.000
_cell.angle_alpha   90.00
_cell.angle_beta   90.00
_cell.angle_gamma   90.00
#
_symmetry.space_group_name_H-M   'P 1'
#
loop_
_entity.id
_entity.type
_entity.pdbx_description
1 polymer ?
#
loop_
_entity_poly.entity_id
_entity_poly.type
_entity_poly.pdbx_seq_one_letter_code
_entity_poly.pdbx_strand_id
1 'polypeptide(L)'
;MMELIMRTTVTLEENLVRELVEVTNVKTKTSAVTLAVQEHIRRVKLKKLAALLGTIDIDENAVKESDNADLQRAQWLEEIRNGK
;
A
#
# COMPACT_ATOMS: atom_id res chain seq x y z
N MET A 1 25.23 8.20 -11.26
CA MET A 1 23.77 8.10 -11.01
C MET A 1 23.23 9.52 -11.13
N MET A 2 22.46 9.82 -12.18
CA MET A 2 22.10 11.21 -12.51
C MET A 2 20.92 11.63 -11.64
N GLU A 3 21.16 12.50 -10.68
CA GLU A 3 20.13 13.02 -9.78
C GLU A 3 19.26 14.02 -10.58
N LEU A 4 18.08 13.57 -11.01
CA LEU A 4 17.10 14.43 -11.70
C LEU A 4 16.44 15.36 -10.69
N ILE A 5 17.15 16.42 -10.29
CA ILE A 5 16.59 17.49 -9.45
C ILE A 5 15.86 18.50 -10.33
N MET A 6 14.55 18.61 -10.16
CA MET A 6 13.72 19.64 -10.79
C MET A 6 13.54 20.82 -9.82
N ARG A 7 13.81 22.04 -10.27
CA ARG A 7 13.45 23.25 -9.51
C ARG A 7 12.05 23.70 -9.91
N THR A 8 11.23 24.00 -8.91
CA THR A 8 9.84 24.45 -9.12
C THR A 8 9.59 25.66 -8.23
N THR A 9 8.95 26.69 -8.80
CA THR A 9 8.50 27.87 -8.05
C THR A 9 7.05 27.67 -7.66
N VAL A 10 6.76 27.75 -6.36
CA VAL A 10 5.41 27.64 -5.79
C VAL A 10 5.21 28.75 -4.76
N THR A 11 4.04 29.35 -4.74
CA THR A 11 3.67 30.38 -3.76
C THR A 11 3.03 29.72 -2.55
N LEU A 12 3.61 29.95 -1.38
CA LEU A 12 3.18 29.41 -0.10
C LEU A 12 3.06 30.55 0.92
N GLU A 13 2.23 30.35 1.94
CA GLU A 13 2.10 31.29 3.05
C GLU A 13 3.37 31.24 3.93
N GLU A 14 3.93 32.40 4.28
CA GLU A 14 5.25 32.49 4.93
C GLU A 14 5.22 31.96 6.36
N ASN A 15 4.14 32.22 7.12
CA ASN A 15 4.05 31.75 8.51
C ASN A 15 3.96 30.22 8.56
N LEU A 16 3.24 29.60 7.62
CA LEU A 16 3.15 28.14 7.50
C LEU A 16 4.50 27.51 7.18
N VAL A 17 5.29 28.13 6.30
CA VAL A 17 6.65 27.63 5.99
C VAL A 17 7.60 27.81 7.17
N ARG A 18 7.47 28.91 7.94
CA ARG A 18 8.25 29.12 9.17
C ARG A 18 7.91 28.09 10.24
N GLU A 19 6.62 27.89 10.50
CA GLU A 19 6.13 26.89 11.44
C GLU A 19 6.61 25.49 11.02
N LEU A 20 6.54 25.16 9.73
CA LEU A 20 7.03 23.89 9.23
C LEU A 20 8.52 23.69 9.52
N VAL A 21 9.35 24.72 9.32
CA VAL A 21 10.79 24.68 9.62
C VAL A 21 11.03 24.47 11.12
N GLU A 22 10.28 25.16 11.98
CA GLU A 22 10.38 25.04 13.45
C GLU A 22 9.96 23.64 13.94
N VAL A 23 8.81 23.14 13.50
CA VAL A 23 8.27 21.83 13.90
C VAL A 23 9.14 20.68 13.39
N THR A 24 9.70 20.82 12.18
CA THR A 24 10.58 19.78 11.61
C THR A 24 12.04 19.89 12.05
N ASN A 25 12.41 20.97 12.73
CA ASN A 25 13.76 21.26 13.22
C ASN A 25 14.85 21.15 12.13
N VAL A 26 14.54 21.57 10.90
CA VAL A 26 15.47 21.57 9.77
C VAL A 26 16.01 22.98 9.51
N LYS A 27 17.16 23.08 8.85
CA LYS A 27 17.84 24.37 8.64
C LYS A 27 17.30 25.19 7.46
N THR A 28 16.63 24.56 6.49
CA THR A 28 16.26 25.22 5.23
C THR A 28 14.80 25.01 4.88
N LYS A 29 14.18 26.04 4.25
CA LYS A 29 12.82 25.97 3.72
C LYS A 29 12.66 24.81 2.73
N THR A 30 13.65 24.60 1.86
CA THR A 30 13.64 23.49 0.88
C THR A 30 13.60 22.14 1.58
N SER A 31 14.45 21.91 2.58
CA SER A 31 14.45 20.65 3.35
C SER A 31 13.12 20.42 4.05
N ALA A 32 12.53 21.47 4.63
CA ALA A 32 11.25 21.39 5.33
C ALA A 32 10.12 20.97 4.36
N VAL A 33 10.06 21.61 3.19
CA VAL A 33 9.08 21.30 2.15
C VAL A 33 9.30 19.88 1.61
N THR A 34 10.53 19.48 1.32
CA THR A 34 10.84 18.12 0.85
C THR A 34 10.38 17.07 1.86
N LEU A 35 10.65 17.28 3.15
CA LEU A 35 10.23 16.37 4.21
C LEU A 35 8.70 16.29 4.30
N ALA A 36 8.01 17.43 4.23
CA ALA A 36 6.54 17.48 4.25
C ALA A 36 5.93 16.71 3.08
N VAL A 37 6.47 16.87 1.87
CA VAL A 37 6.02 16.13 0.67
C VAL A 37 6.26 14.63 0.83
N GLN A 38 7.44 14.22 1.28
CA GLN A 38 7.75 12.81 1.53
C GLN A 38 6.81 12.18 2.55
N GLU A 39 6.57 12.87 3.66
CA GLU A 39 5.67 12.41 4.71
C GLU A 39 4.22 12.33 4.24
N HIS A 40 3.76 13.29 3.43
CA HIS A 40 2.43 13.25 2.83
C HIS A 40 2.26 12.03 1.93
N ILE A 41 3.22 11.78 1.02
CA ILE A 41 3.21 10.61 0.14
C ILE A 41 3.20 9.31 0.97
N ARG A 42 4.02 9.25 2.03
CA ARG A 42 4.07 8.08 2.94
C ARG A 42 2.70 7.85 3.59
N ARG A 43 2.05 8.88 4.11
CA ARG A 43 0.71 8.80 4.73
C ARG A 43 -0.35 8.33 3.74
N VAL A 44 -0.33 8.82 2.51
CA VAL A 44 -1.26 8.38 1.45
C VAL A 44 -1.06 6.90 1.14
N LYS A 45 0.19 6.44 1.01
CA LYS A 45 0.50 5.01 0.80
C LYS A 45 0.02 4.14 1.96
N LEU A 46 0.25 4.56 3.20
CA LEU A 46 -0.24 3.84 4.38
C LEU A 46 -1.77 3.77 4.43
N LYS A 47 -2.47 4.85 4.08
CA LYS A 47 -3.94 4.84 3.98
C LYS A 47 -4.42 3.83 2.93
N LYS A 48 -3.76 3.73 1.78
CA LYS A 48 -4.09 2.73 0.75
C LYS A 48 -3.89 1.31 1.28
N LEU A 49 -2.77 1.04 1.95
CA LEU A 49 -2.51 -0.27 2.56
C LEU A 49 -3.53 -0.60 3.65
N ALA A 50 -3.86 0.36 4.51
CA ALA A 50 -4.88 0.18 5.54
C ALA A 50 -6.28 -0.09 4.95
N ALA A 51 -6.62 0.50 3.79
CA ALA A 51 -7.87 0.22 3.09
C ALA A 51 -7.95 -1.20 2.50
N LEU A 52 -6.80 -1.84 2.26
CA LEU A 52 -6.74 -3.25 1.84
C LEU A 52 -6.91 -4.21 3.03
N LEU A 53 -6.78 -3.73 4.27
CA LEU A 53 -6.95 -4.57 5.45
C LEU A 53 -8.43 -4.98 5.57
N GLY A 54 -8.70 -6.28 5.45
CA GLY A 54 -10.06 -6.83 5.46
C GLY A 54 -10.75 -6.86 4.10
N THR A 55 -10.14 -6.25 3.07
CA THR A 55 -10.60 -6.33 1.69
C THR A 55 -9.70 -7.34 0.97
N ILE A 56 -9.90 -8.63 1.23
CA ILE A 56 -9.24 -9.68 0.45
C ILE A 56 -10.01 -9.79 -0.86
N ASP A 57 -9.37 -9.39 -1.95
CA ASP A 57 -9.86 -9.65 -3.30
C ASP A 57 -9.65 -11.14 -3.59
N ILE A 58 -10.67 -11.94 -3.33
CA ILE A 58 -10.66 -13.38 -3.57
C ILE A 58 -11.26 -13.62 -4.95
N ASP A 59 -10.52 -14.30 -5.81
CA ASP A 59 -11.07 -14.84 -7.05
C ASP A 59 -12.07 -15.96 -6.72
N GLU A 60 -13.36 -15.65 -6.80
CA GLU A 60 -14.44 -16.61 -6.54
C GLU A 60 -14.35 -17.86 -7.43
N ASN A 61 -13.82 -17.75 -8.65
CA ASN A 61 -13.71 -18.88 -9.55
C ASN A 61 -12.64 -19.85 -9.05
N ALA A 62 -11.49 -19.33 -8.63
CA ALA A 62 -10.41 -20.12 -8.05
C ALA A 62 -10.86 -20.87 -6.78
N VAL A 63 -11.70 -20.24 -5.94
CA VAL A 63 -12.28 -20.92 -4.76
C VAL A 63 -13.21 -22.06 -5.17
N LYS A 64 -14.13 -21.80 -6.10
CA LYS A 64 -15.06 -22.84 -6.58
C LYS A 64 -14.33 -24.02 -7.22
N GLU A 65 -13.25 -23.77 -7.96
CA GLU A 65 -12.39 -24.82 -8.52
C GLU A 65 -11.71 -25.65 -7.43
N SER A 66 -11.20 -25.01 -6.38
CA SER A 66 -10.60 -25.69 -5.23
C SER A 66 -11.62 -26.57 -4.50
N ASP A 67 -12.82 -26.04 -4.23
CA ASP A 67 -13.89 -26.79 -3.56
C ASP A 67 -14.28 -28.05 -4.35
N ASN A 68 -14.39 -27.92 -5.68
CA ASN A 68 -14.70 -29.05 -6.56
C ASN A 68 -13.58 -30.11 -6.56
N ALA A 69 -12.31 -29.68 -6.57
CA ALA A 69 -11.18 -30.59 -6.49
C ALA A 69 -11.14 -31.36 -5.16
N ASP A 70 -11.52 -30.72 -4.06
CA ASP A 70 -11.62 -31.36 -2.74
C ASP A 70 -12.77 -32.37 -2.68
N LEU A 71 -13.92 -32.06 -3.29
CA LEU A 71 -15.02 -33.02 -3.44
C LEU A 71 -14.63 -34.24 -4.27
N GLN A 72 -13.95 -34.03 -5.41
CA GLN A 72 -13.45 -35.13 -6.25
C GLN A 72 -12.45 -36.00 -5.49
N ARG A 73 -11.55 -35.39 -4.70
CA ARG A 73 -10.60 -36.11 -3.85
C ARG A 73 -11.33 -36.95 -2.80
N ALA A 74 -12.35 -36.39 -2.14
CA ALA A 74 -13.12 -37.13 -1.14
C ALA A 74 -13.86 -38.34 -1.75
N GLN A 75 -14.45 -38.16 -2.93
CA GLN A 75 -15.10 -39.24 -3.69
C GLN A 75 -14.11 -40.35 -4.06
N TRP A 76 -12.94 -39.98 -4.58
CA TRP A 76 -11.90 -40.94 -4.94
C TRP A 76 -11.39 -41.76 -3.73
N LEU A 77 -11.21 -41.11 -2.57
CA LEU A 77 -10.82 -41.80 -1.33
C LEU A 77 -11.90 -42.77 -0.83
N GLU A 78 -13.17 -42.39 -0.97
CA GLU A 78 -14.31 -43.25 -0.66
C GLU A 78 -14.39 -44.48 -1.59
N GLU A 79 -14.14 -44.30 -2.89
CA GLU A 79 -14.08 -45.40 -3.86
C GLU A 79 -12.97 -46.39 -3.52
N ILE A 80 -11.76 -45.89 -3.21
CA ILE A 80 -10.63 -46.71 -2.77
C ILE A 80 -10.98 -47.46 -1.48
N ARG A 81 -11.59 -46.79 -0.49
CA ARG A 81 -11.98 -47.42 0.77
C ARG A 81 -12.99 -48.54 0.56
N ASN A 82 -13.92 -48.34 -0.36
CA ASN A 82 -15.00 -49.30 -0.66
C ASN A 82 -14.55 -50.40 -1.66
N GLY A 83 -13.26 -50.43 -2.03
CA GLY A 83 -12.64 -51.52 -2.77
C GLY A 83 -13.09 -51.65 -4.22
N LYS A 84 -13.51 -50.55 -4.85
CA LYS A 84 -13.71 -50.48 -6.31
C LYS A 84 -12.50 -49.91 -7.02
#